data_AF-A0A7C6PRT3-F1
#
_entry.id   AF-A0A7C6PRT3-F1
#
_cell.length_a   1.000
_cell.length_b   1.000
_cell.length_c   1.000
_cell.angle_alpha   90.00
_cell.angle_beta   90.00
_cell.angle_gamma   90.00
#
_symmetry.space_group_name_H-M   'P 1'
#
loop_
_entity.id
_entity.type
_entity.pdbx_description
1 polymer ?
#
loop_
_entity_poly.entity_id
_entity_poly.type
_entity_poly.pdbx_seq_one_letter_code
_entity_poly.pdbx_strand_id
1 'polypeptide(L)'
;MKKIISLVLCFFMVFALCPSVFAANTMALTGDGSSDESPTVWEVANATELENALNGFQSGDTIRLTADFTYYKGIVIDGKTVTFDTNSFILTVYNVTDYSPGVGLEVINGGNVYLTGSGQLYIRKIGGNGSYGVKVTNGSTAMVTNVQATVFANDAVAGVYADGTGSSIHVLGKVHVAGSAGYGAKTRGGGRITIDGTITAMNYIDIDSITMDEASGVDDFDNPGYLKYSLASETGIVWVKAIPVTESSAPQDFTATPGDTEVTLSWAAPVSDGGAAIFRYEVSCDNGSTWVTASTGSSHTFTGLTNGTEYTFKVRALNLVGTGEEASVTATPGAVPVSTHTVNFFSDGSLYASKTVTGGSALGDNWPVNPTKSGYSFGGWFTGENGAGTQYTNDTIIIADVDLYAKWTYIGGGGGGSTPPATVYKAVVKAGSGTEKELLITVDNNTGIASIEED
;
A
#
# COMPACT_ATOMS: atom_id res chain seq x y z
N MET A 1 0.82 -12.16 -43.09
CA MET A 1 1.10 -13.61 -43.05
C MET A 1 0.43 -14.15 -41.78
N LYS A 2 -0.88 -14.46 -41.85
CA LYS A 2 -1.48 -15.83 -41.73
C LYS A 2 -0.93 -16.61 -40.51
N LYS A 3 -1.68 -17.07 -39.51
CA LYS A 3 -3.13 -17.28 -39.31
C LYS A 3 -3.42 -17.56 -37.82
N ILE A 4 -4.60 -17.13 -37.37
CA ILE A 4 -5.37 -17.66 -36.21
C ILE A 4 -5.95 -19.04 -36.59
N ILE A 5 -6.02 -20.01 -35.66
CA ILE A 5 -7.11 -21.02 -35.50
C ILE A 5 -6.97 -21.72 -34.14
N SER A 6 -8.12 -21.87 -33.47
CA SER A 6 -8.37 -22.55 -32.21
C SER A 6 -8.83 -24.01 -32.41
N LEU A 7 -8.73 -24.82 -31.35
CA LEU A 7 -9.60 -25.96 -30.97
C LEU A 7 -9.19 -27.42 -31.31
N VAL A 8 -8.76 -28.14 -30.25
CA VAL A 8 -9.26 -29.45 -29.72
C VAL A 8 -8.92 -30.80 -30.43
N LEU A 9 -8.49 -31.74 -29.56
CA LEU A 9 -8.46 -33.22 -29.63
C LEU A 9 -7.45 -33.93 -30.57
N CYS A 10 -6.41 -34.51 -29.98
CA CYS A 10 -6.01 -35.92 -30.19
C CYS A 10 -4.89 -36.28 -29.19
N PHE A 11 -5.26 -36.87 -28.05
CA PHE A 11 -4.30 -37.45 -27.12
C PHE A 11 -4.70 -38.92 -26.86
N PHE A 12 -4.01 -39.84 -27.51
CA PHE A 12 -3.91 -41.25 -27.11
C PHE A 12 -2.48 -41.72 -27.40
N MET A 13 -1.70 -41.86 -26.32
CA MET A 13 -0.87 -43.01 -25.93
C MET A 13 -0.02 -43.70 -27.04
N VAL A 14 1.30 -43.89 -26.92
CA VAL A 14 1.99 -44.77 -25.95
C VAL A 14 3.53 -44.53 -25.99
N PHE A 15 4.12 -44.38 -24.79
CA PHE A 15 5.48 -44.72 -24.29
C PHE A 15 6.74 -44.65 -25.18
N ALA A 16 7.69 -43.80 -24.74
CA ALA A 16 9.12 -44.16 -24.61
C ALA A 16 9.85 -43.24 -23.60
N LEU A 17 10.00 -43.74 -22.36
CA LEU A 17 11.17 -43.66 -21.46
C LEU A 17 12.03 -42.37 -21.40
N CYS A 18 11.83 -41.57 -20.34
CA CYS A 18 12.92 -40.95 -19.57
C CYS A 18 12.40 -40.58 -18.16
N PRO A 19 13.10 -40.90 -17.06
CA PRO A 19 12.51 -40.96 -15.72
C PRO A 19 12.44 -39.58 -15.06
N SER A 20 11.24 -39.26 -14.57
CA SER A 20 11.00 -38.16 -13.64
C SER A 20 11.64 -38.47 -12.28
N VAL A 21 12.76 -37.79 -11.99
CA VAL A 21 13.40 -37.76 -10.67
C VAL A 21 12.61 -36.79 -9.78
N PHE A 22 11.45 -37.23 -9.31
CA PHE A 22 10.81 -36.74 -8.10
C PHE A 22 10.25 -37.97 -7.38
N ALA A 23 11.15 -38.74 -6.80
CA ALA A 23 10.81 -39.68 -5.76
C ALA A 23 10.91 -38.92 -4.43
N ALA A 24 9.77 -38.77 -3.75
CA ALA A 24 9.77 -38.69 -2.31
C ALA A 24 10.42 -39.99 -1.80
N ASN A 25 11.74 -39.96 -1.61
CA ASN A 25 12.44 -41.05 -1.00
C ASN A 25 12.15 -40.98 0.50
N THR A 26 11.05 -41.61 0.91
CA THR A 26 11.06 -42.35 2.17
C THR A 26 12.13 -43.43 2.00
N MET A 27 13.39 -43.11 2.30
CA MET A 27 14.47 -44.10 2.29
C MET A 27 14.21 -45.09 3.43
N ALA A 28 13.54 -46.20 3.13
CA ALA A 28 13.77 -47.43 3.87
C ALA A 28 15.18 -47.90 3.51
N LEU A 29 16.15 -47.60 4.37
CA LEU A 29 17.50 -48.12 4.26
C LEU A 29 17.50 -49.57 4.75
N THR A 30 17.59 -50.53 3.83
CA THR A 30 18.12 -51.87 4.16
C THR A 30 19.64 -51.83 4.01
N GLY A 31 20.33 -51.91 5.14
CA GLY A 31 21.79 -52.06 5.26
C GLY A 31 22.12 -52.42 6.70
N ASP A 32 22.77 -53.57 6.88
CA ASP A 32 22.88 -54.37 8.09
C ASP A 32 23.97 -53.91 9.07
N GLY A 33 23.69 -54.03 10.36
CA GLY A 33 24.66 -53.70 11.41
C GLY A 33 24.08 -53.58 12.82
N SER A 34 23.24 -54.54 13.24
CA SER A 34 22.90 -54.87 14.63
C SER A 34 22.67 -53.74 15.66
N SER A 35 21.43 -53.29 15.75
CA SER A 35 20.63 -53.44 16.97
C SER A 35 19.17 -53.51 16.55
N ASP A 36 18.48 -54.58 16.90
CA ASP A 36 17.08 -54.88 16.60
C ASP A 36 16.11 -53.97 17.39
N GLU A 37 16.48 -52.71 17.57
CA GLU A 37 15.69 -51.72 18.32
C GLU A 37 15.09 -50.74 17.33
N SER A 38 13.76 -50.66 17.35
CA SER A 38 13.01 -49.61 16.65
C SER A 38 13.57 -48.23 17.01
N PRO A 39 13.60 -47.27 16.07
CA PRO A 39 14.05 -45.90 16.34
C PRO A 39 13.45 -45.36 17.63
N THR A 40 14.30 -44.88 18.52
CA THR A 40 13.90 -44.38 19.83
C THR A 40 13.72 -42.87 19.80
N VAL A 41 12.81 -42.37 20.65
CA VAL A 41 12.61 -40.93 20.87
C VAL A 41 13.18 -40.58 22.23
N TRP A 42 14.21 -39.75 22.24
CA TRP A 42 14.85 -39.20 23.43
C TRP A 42 14.20 -37.85 23.73
N GLU A 43 13.36 -37.79 24.75
CA GLU A 43 12.76 -36.52 25.21
C GLU A 43 13.78 -35.78 26.09
N VAL A 44 14.15 -34.57 25.68
CA VAL A 44 15.24 -33.78 26.27
C VAL A 44 14.74 -32.41 26.69
N ALA A 45 14.83 -32.09 27.98
CA ALA A 45 14.42 -30.82 28.58
C ALA A 45 15.60 -29.97 29.08
N ASN A 46 16.82 -30.53 29.14
CA ASN A 46 18.00 -29.83 29.65
C ASN A 46 19.33 -30.37 29.08
N ALA A 47 20.42 -29.68 29.39
CA ALA A 47 21.76 -30.00 28.88
C ALA A 47 22.28 -31.38 29.28
N THR A 48 21.93 -31.88 30.47
CA THR A 48 22.38 -33.21 30.95
C THR A 48 21.69 -34.32 30.18
N GLU A 49 20.39 -34.18 29.94
CA GLU A 49 19.62 -35.13 29.11
C GLU A 49 20.09 -35.12 27.66
N LEU A 50 20.44 -33.95 27.13
CA LEU A 50 21.03 -33.83 25.79
C LEU A 50 22.35 -34.61 25.69
N GLU A 51 23.26 -34.46 26.67
CA GLU A 51 24.52 -35.22 26.70
C GLU A 51 24.28 -36.73 26.74
N ASN A 52 23.33 -37.20 27.55
CA ASN A 52 23.00 -38.61 27.61
C ASN A 52 22.48 -39.13 26.26
N ALA A 53 21.59 -38.37 25.61
CA ALA A 53 21.08 -38.71 24.28
C ALA A 53 22.21 -38.73 23.22
N LEU A 54 23.08 -37.71 23.20
CA LEU A 54 24.20 -37.63 22.26
C LEU A 54 25.23 -38.76 22.43
N ASN A 55 25.41 -39.27 23.65
CA ASN A 55 26.30 -40.40 23.90
C ASN A 55 25.66 -41.75 23.57
N GLY A 56 24.33 -41.87 23.63
CA GLY A 56 23.60 -43.14 23.55
C GLY A 56 22.87 -43.42 22.24
N PHE A 57 22.61 -42.38 21.41
CA PHE A 57 21.74 -42.54 20.25
C PHE A 57 22.28 -43.53 19.21
N GLN A 58 21.35 -44.22 18.56
CA GLN A 58 21.59 -45.08 17.41
C GLN A 58 21.16 -44.39 16.12
N SER A 59 21.63 -44.92 14.99
CA SER A 59 21.26 -44.37 13.68
C SER A 59 19.76 -44.55 13.45
N GLY A 60 19.06 -43.45 13.17
CA GLY A 60 17.60 -43.39 12.99
C GLY A 60 16.85 -42.80 14.18
N ASP A 61 17.50 -42.62 15.35
CA ASP A 61 16.87 -42.06 16.54
C ASP A 61 16.41 -40.60 16.35
N THR A 62 15.45 -40.20 17.19
CA THR A 62 14.98 -38.82 17.31
C THR A 62 15.33 -38.26 18.68
N ILE A 63 16.00 -37.12 18.73
CA ILE A 63 16.18 -36.31 19.92
C ILE A 63 15.15 -35.19 19.87
N ARG A 64 14.13 -35.24 20.73
CA ARG A 64 13.08 -34.23 20.80
C ARG A 64 13.34 -33.27 21.93
N LEU A 65 13.41 -31.98 21.61
CA LEU A 65 13.49 -30.93 22.60
C LEU A 65 12.09 -30.64 23.16
N THR A 66 11.99 -30.59 24.49
CA THR A 66 10.73 -30.34 25.21
C THR A 66 10.74 -29.03 25.99
N ALA A 67 11.88 -28.34 26.04
CA ALA A 67 12.04 -27.04 26.67
C ALA A 67 13.23 -26.29 26.07
N ASP A 68 13.26 -24.97 26.27
CA ASP A 68 14.40 -24.11 25.93
C ASP A 68 15.52 -24.30 26.95
N PHE A 69 16.74 -24.51 26.48
CA PHE A 69 17.92 -24.53 27.36
C PHE A 69 19.20 -24.12 26.62
N THR A 70 20.24 -23.90 27.43
CA THR A 70 21.58 -23.58 26.94
C THR A 70 22.51 -24.77 27.08
N TYR A 71 23.24 -25.09 26.01
CA TYR A 71 24.26 -26.12 25.95
C TYR A 71 25.63 -25.48 25.68
N TYR A 72 26.64 -25.80 26.49
CA TYR A 72 27.94 -25.12 26.47
C TYR A 72 29.02 -25.86 25.68
N LYS A 73 28.62 -26.79 24.81
CA LYS A 73 29.52 -27.56 23.93
C LYS A 73 28.96 -27.58 22.51
N GLY A 74 29.83 -27.75 21.53
CA GLY A 74 29.39 -28.11 20.18
C GLY A 74 28.77 -29.51 20.16
N ILE A 75 27.83 -29.72 19.26
CA ILE A 75 27.22 -31.04 19.00
C ILE A 75 27.95 -31.64 17.80
N VAL A 76 28.38 -32.89 17.91
CA VAL A 76 29.03 -33.61 16.81
C VAL A 76 28.25 -34.87 16.52
N ILE A 77 27.83 -35.03 15.26
CA ILE A 77 27.17 -36.22 14.74
C ILE A 77 28.14 -36.91 13.78
N ASP A 78 28.60 -38.10 14.17
CA ASP A 78 29.64 -38.84 13.48
C ASP A 78 29.09 -40.16 12.91
N GLY A 79 29.03 -40.26 11.58
CA GLY A 79 28.68 -41.49 10.86
C GLY A 79 27.26 -42.05 11.07
N LYS A 80 26.41 -41.35 11.85
CA LYS A 80 25.04 -41.77 12.18
C LYS A 80 24.00 -40.81 11.59
N THR A 81 22.78 -41.33 11.42
CA THR A 81 21.60 -40.53 11.08
C THR A 81 20.82 -40.20 12.35
N VAL A 82 20.46 -38.93 12.56
CA VAL A 82 19.65 -38.52 13.72
C VAL A 82 18.67 -37.40 13.33
N THR A 83 17.47 -37.43 13.91
CA THR A 83 16.52 -36.32 13.82
C THR A 83 16.55 -35.52 15.10
N PHE A 84 16.79 -34.21 15.04
CA PHE A 84 16.53 -33.30 16.14
C PHE A 84 15.19 -32.61 15.90
N ASP A 85 14.17 -33.02 16.65
CA ASP A 85 12.88 -32.36 16.64
C ASP A 85 12.91 -31.21 17.65
N THR A 86 13.10 -30.00 17.14
CA THR A 86 13.13 -28.79 17.98
C THR A 86 11.74 -28.34 18.42
N ASN A 87 10.66 -28.93 17.86
CA ASN A 87 9.30 -28.44 17.99
C ASN A 87 9.23 -26.92 17.75
N SER A 88 8.98 -26.09 18.77
CA SER A 88 9.04 -24.62 18.69
C SER A 88 10.14 -24.01 19.58
N PHE A 89 11.01 -24.85 20.14
CA PHE A 89 11.97 -24.48 21.17
C PHE A 89 13.31 -24.01 20.59
N ILE A 90 14.05 -23.25 21.39
CA ILE A 90 15.36 -22.72 21.05
C ILE A 90 16.42 -23.50 21.81
N LEU A 91 17.31 -24.16 21.06
CA LEU A 91 18.55 -24.68 21.61
C LEU A 91 19.65 -23.64 21.45
N THR A 92 20.13 -23.10 22.56
CA THR A 92 21.24 -22.15 22.55
C THR A 92 22.56 -22.87 22.75
N VAL A 93 23.43 -22.88 21.75
CA VAL A 93 24.76 -23.49 21.83
C VAL A 93 25.82 -22.42 22.04
N TYR A 94 26.48 -22.44 23.20
CA TYR A 94 27.66 -21.62 23.48
C TYR A 94 28.93 -22.40 23.21
N ASN A 95 29.79 -21.87 22.36
CA ASN A 95 31.10 -22.45 22.11
C ASN A 95 32.17 -21.63 22.84
N VAL A 96 32.66 -22.16 23.97
CA VAL A 96 33.53 -21.46 24.93
C VAL A 96 35.00 -21.91 24.85
N THR A 97 35.49 -22.33 23.68
CA THR A 97 36.87 -22.82 23.55
C THR A 97 37.83 -21.78 22.98
N ASP A 98 38.97 -21.60 23.65
CA ASP A 98 40.03 -20.66 23.27
C ASP A 98 40.88 -21.12 22.06
N TYR A 99 40.74 -22.36 21.58
CA TYR A 99 41.71 -22.97 20.64
C TYR A 99 41.16 -23.85 19.49
N SER A 100 39.89 -23.77 19.14
CA SER A 100 39.37 -24.51 17.97
C SER A 100 38.25 -23.73 17.28
N PRO A 101 38.03 -23.87 15.96
CA PRO A 101 36.81 -23.40 15.35
C PRO A 101 35.60 -23.89 16.14
N GLY A 102 34.76 -22.95 16.55
CA GLY A 102 33.59 -23.23 17.37
C GLY A 102 32.41 -23.64 16.50
N VAL A 103 32.14 -24.93 16.36
CA VAL A 103 30.97 -25.43 15.63
C VAL A 103 29.80 -25.61 16.61
N GLY A 104 28.61 -25.09 16.27
CA GLY A 104 27.40 -25.36 17.05
C GLY A 104 26.89 -26.77 16.82
N LEU A 105 26.71 -27.14 15.55
CA LEU A 105 26.41 -28.51 15.11
C LEU A 105 27.35 -28.93 13.97
N GLU A 106 28.13 -29.98 14.20
CA GLU A 106 29.02 -30.59 13.21
C GLU A 106 28.50 -31.95 12.78
N VAL A 107 28.46 -32.21 11.48
CA VAL A 107 28.11 -33.52 10.91
C VAL A 107 29.29 -34.01 10.07
N ILE A 108 29.80 -35.19 10.41
CA ILE A 108 31.03 -35.73 9.85
C ILE A 108 30.89 -37.20 9.45
N ASN A 109 31.84 -37.65 8.60
CA ASN A 109 32.05 -39.04 8.20
C ASN A 109 30.78 -39.74 7.68
N GLY A 110 30.00 -39.06 6.84
CA GLY A 110 28.77 -39.62 6.25
C GLY A 110 27.54 -39.60 7.17
N GLY A 111 27.63 -38.96 8.35
CA GLY A 111 26.47 -38.71 9.20
C GLY A 111 25.40 -37.85 8.53
N ASN A 112 24.16 -37.97 8.99
CA ASN A 112 23.01 -37.22 8.48
C ASN A 112 22.22 -36.61 9.64
N VAL A 113 21.88 -35.33 9.53
CA VAL A 113 21.04 -34.66 10.55
C VAL A 113 19.80 -34.06 9.91
N TYR A 114 18.65 -34.30 10.53
CA TYR A 114 17.40 -33.62 10.21
C TYR A 114 17.00 -32.74 11.40
N LEU A 115 17.21 -31.44 11.32
CA LEU A 115 16.63 -30.49 12.27
C LEU A 115 15.21 -30.18 11.80
N THR A 116 14.21 -30.64 12.55
CA THR A 116 12.79 -30.45 12.25
C THR A 116 12.12 -29.58 13.30
N GLY A 117 10.91 -29.10 13.00
CA GLY A 117 10.18 -28.14 13.83
C GLY A 117 10.40 -26.68 13.40
N SER A 118 9.65 -25.79 14.04
CA SER A 118 9.74 -24.33 13.92
C SER A 118 10.74 -23.69 14.88
N GLY A 119 11.31 -24.48 15.80
CA GLY A 119 12.36 -24.08 16.72
C GLY A 119 13.63 -23.58 16.03
N GLN A 120 14.54 -23.01 16.82
CA GLN A 120 15.76 -22.38 16.30
C GLN A 120 17.00 -22.98 16.96
N LEU A 121 18.01 -23.26 16.14
CA LEU A 121 19.35 -23.50 16.65
C LEU A 121 20.07 -22.15 16.75
N TYR A 122 20.19 -21.62 17.97
CA TYR A 122 20.84 -20.35 18.23
C TYR A 122 22.28 -20.56 18.68
N ILE A 123 23.24 -20.03 17.94
CA ILE A 123 24.66 -20.30 18.14
C ILE A 123 25.35 -19.00 18.49
N ARG A 124 25.97 -19.02 19.67
CA ARG A 124 26.71 -17.88 20.22
C ARG A 124 28.14 -18.30 20.52
N LYS A 125 29.10 -17.80 19.73
CA LYS A 125 30.52 -17.89 20.11
C LYS A 125 30.92 -16.66 20.92
N ILE A 126 31.82 -16.86 21.88
CA ILE A 126 32.50 -15.79 22.61
C ILE A 126 34.00 -16.00 22.36
N GLY A 127 34.56 -15.33 21.33
CA GLY A 127 36.00 -15.31 20.99
C GLY A 127 36.55 -16.53 20.22
N GLY A 128 37.52 -16.30 19.31
CA GLY A 128 38.36 -17.31 18.62
C GLY A 128 38.02 -17.52 17.12
N ASN A 129 39.01 -17.87 16.29
CA ASN A 129 38.81 -18.01 14.83
C ASN A 129 37.87 -19.19 14.43
N GLY A 130 36.90 -18.92 13.53
CA GLY A 130 36.20 -19.96 12.74
C GLY A 130 34.93 -20.54 13.37
N SER A 131 33.83 -19.78 13.46
CA SER A 131 32.56 -20.34 13.98
C SER A 131 31.67 -20.84 12.88
N TYR A 132 30.99 -21.95 13.08
CA TYR A 132 30.01 -22.44 12.12
C TYR A 132 28.73 -22.76 12.84
N GLY A 133 27.61 -22.29 12.27
CA GLY A 133 26.31 -22.61 12.81
C GLY A 133 26.07 -24.11 12.67
N VAL A 134 25.85 -24.53 11.42
CA VAL A 134 25.84 -25.93 11.03
C VAL A 134 26.99 -26.18 10.06
N LYS A 135 27.85 -27.13 10.38
CA LYS A 135 28.97 -27.54 9.54
C LYS A 135 28.81 -29.00 9.13
N VAL A 136 29.01 -29.26 7.85
CA VAL A 136 28.92 -30.60 7.26
C VAL A 136 30.17 -30.89 6.46
N THR A 137 30.81 -32.03 6.70
CA THR A 137 32.07 -32.41 6.04
C THR A 137 32.10 -33.90 5.67
N ASN A 138 33.10 -34.34 4.90
CA ASN A 138 33.37 -35.76 4.61
C ASN A 138 32.15 -36.55 4.09
N GLY A 139 31.39 -35.99 3.14
CA GLY A 139 30.25 -36.67 2.53
C GLY A 139 28.97 -36.71 3.40
N SER A 140 28.96 -36.02 4.53
CA SER A 140 27.77 -35.90 5.39
C SER A 140 26.67 -35.04 4.78
N THR A 141 25.46 -35.12 5.33
CA THR A 141 24.35 -34.24 4.95
C THR A 141 23.64 -33.63 6.15
N ALA A 142 23.07 -32.44 5.97
CA ALA A 142 22.17 -31.86 6.96
C ALA A 142 20.95 -31.20 6.28
N MET A 143 19.77 -31.41 6.85
CA MET A 143 18.55 -30.69 6.52
C MET A 143 18.17 -29.86 7.74
N VAL A 144 18.06 -28.55 7.58
CA VAL A 144 17.92 -27.61 8.69
C VAL A 144 16.79 -26.63 8.45
N THR A 145 15.97 -26.34 9.47
CA THR A 145 14.87 -25.38 9.34
C THR A 145 15.35 -23.97 9.64
N ASN A 146 15.74 -23.65 10.87
CA ASN A 146 16.19 -22.30 11.24
C ASN A 146 17.54 -22.34 11.94
N VAL A 147 18.51 -21.60 11.40
CA VAL A 147 19.85 -21.47 11.97
C VAL A 147 20.12 -20.00 12.23
N GLN A 148 20.37 -19.65 13.49
CA GLN A 148 20.79 -18.32 13.89
C GLN A 148 22.19 -18.37 14.47
N ALA A 149 23.11 -17.62 13.88
CA ALA A 149 24.48 -17.47 14.37
C ALA A 149 24.75 -16.00 14.72
N THR A 150 25.39 -15.76 15.86
CA THR A 150 25.87 -14.42 16.23
C THR A 150 27.39 -14.40 16.27
N VAL A 151 27.98 -13.42 15.59
CA VAL A 151 29.40 -13.23 15.36
C VAL A 151 29.89 -12.04 16.17
N PHE A 152 30.88 -12.28 17.04
CA PHE A 152 31.57 -11.22 17.78
C PHE A 152 33.00 -11.08 17.25
N ALA A 153 33.27 -9.99 16.52
CA ALA A 153 34.56 -9.47 16.04
C ALA A 153 35.51 -10.42 15.25
N ASN A 154 35.90 -10.01 14.03
CA ASN A 154 37.00 -10.51 13.18
C ASN A 154 37.10 -12.00 12.83
N ASP A 155 36.21 -12.86 13.33
CA ASP A 155 36.25 -14.28 13.04
C ASP A 155 35.41 -14.64 11.78
N ALA A 156 35.94 -15.52 10.92
CA ALA A 156 35.19 -16.05 9.79
C ALA A 156 34.05 -16.94 10.33
N VAL A 157 32.81 -16.48 10.19
CA VAL A 157 31.63 -17.24 10.62
C VAL A 157 30.72 -17.51 9.45
N ALA A 158 30.17 -18.72 9.39
CA ALA A 158 29.06 -19.03 8.51
C ALA A 158 27.86 -19.56 9.28
N GLY A 159 26.66 -19.15 8.89
CA GLY A 159 25.43 -19.76 9.40
C GLY A 159 25.38 -21.24 9.03
N VAL A 160 25.67 -21.55 7.77
CA VAL A 160 25.82 -22.92 7.27
C VAL A 160 27.13 -23.07 6.48
N TYR A 161 27.84 -24.19 6.68
CA TYR A 161 29.12 -24.48 6.04
C TYR A 161 29.19 -25.92 5.53
N ALA A 162 29.36 -26.12 4.22
CA ALA A 162 29.56 -27.42 3.60
C ALA A 162 30.97 -27.54 3.01
N ASP A 163 31.74 -28.53 3.46
CA ASP A 163 33.14 -28.72 3.05
C ASP A 163 33.36 -30.12 2.46
N GLY A 164 33.88 -30.18 1.25
CA GLY A 164 34.24 -31.42 0.58
C GLY A 164 33.16 -31.96 -0.36
N THR A 165 33.58 -32.82 -1.27
CA THR A 165 32.68 -33.48 -2.23
C THR A 165 31.73 -34.43 -1.51
N GLY A 166 30.45 -34.36 -1.88
CA GLY A 166 29.38 -35.17 -1.27
C GLY A 166 28.80 -34.55 0.00
N SER A 167 29.42 -33.50 0.56
CA SER A 167 28.85 -32.78 1.69
C SER A 167 27.76 -31.82 1.25
N SER A 168 26.57 -31.94 1.85
CA SER A 168 25.42 -31.10 1.47
C SER A 168 24.62 -30.57 2.66
N ILE A 169 24.10 -29.35 2.52
CA ILE A 169 23.15 -28.76 3.46
C ILE A 169 21.92 -28.29 2.71
N HIS A 170 20.72 -28.67 3.17
CA HIS A 170 19.45 -28.10 2.72
C HIS A 170 18.82 -27.29 3.83
N VAL A 171 18.69 -25.98 3.63
CA VAL A 171 18.06 -25.06 4.57
C VAL A 171 16.63 -24.78 4.12
N LEU A 172 15.65 -25.15 4.94
CA LEU A 172 14.22 -24.97 4.66
C LEU A 172 13.64 -23.65 5.17
N GLY A 173 14.27 -23.03 6.15
CA GLY A 173 13.83 -21.78 6.77
C GLY A 173 14.95 -20.75 6.77
N LYS A 174 15.08 -20.00 7.86
CA LYS A 174 15.94 -18.81 7.88
C LYS A 174 17.36 -19.14 8.30
N VAL A 175 18.32 -18.58 7.57
CA VAL A 175 19.72 -18.46 8.01
C VAL A 175 19.97 -17.01 8.38
N HIS A 176 20.12 -16.72 9.66
CA HIS A 176 20.44 -15.37 10.14
C HIS A 176 21.80 -15.34 10.78
N VAL A 177 22.68 -14.46 10.29
CA VAL A 177 24.03 -14.28 10.82
C VAL A 177 24.23 -12.82 11.21
N ALA A 178 24.27 -12.57 12.53
CA ALA A 178 24.45 -11.24 13.08
C ALA A 178 25.95 -10.94 13.30
N GLY A 179 26.47 -9.86 12.71
CA GLY A 179 27.85 -9.38 12.94
C GLY A 179 28.57 -8.99 11.65
N SER A 180 29.63 -8.18 11.76
CA SER A 180 30.23 -7.44 10.64
C SER A 180 31.00 -8.27 9.60
N ALA A 181 31.32 -9.53 9.90
CA ALA A 181 32.14 -10.39 9.03
C ALA A 181 31.50 -11.76 8.71
N GLY A 182 30.27 -11.98 9.15
CA GLY A 182 29.59 -13.27 9.00
C GLY A 182 29.03 -13.49 7.58
N TYR A 183 29.15 -14.73 7.11
CA TYR A 183 28.57 -15.24 5.87
C TYR A 183 27.26 -15.97 6.16
N GLY A 184 26.24 -15.79 5.31
CA GLY A 184 25.03 -16.59 5.40
C GLY A 184 25.32 -18.07 5.12
N ALA A 185 25.91 -18.35 3.97
CA ALA A 185 26.33 -19.67 3.57
C ALA A 185 27.79 -19.67 3.10
N LYS A 186 28.50 -20.77 3.41
CA LYS A 186 29.88 -20.95 2.98
C LYS A 186 30.12 -22.35 2.42
N THR A 187 30.88 -22.48 1.35
CA THR A 187 31.28 -23.78 0.79
C THR A 187 32.77 -23.86 0.55
N ARG A 188 33.30 -25.09 0.61
CA ARG A 188 34.68 -25.40 0.23
C ARG A 188 34.78 -26.78 -0.41
N GLY A 189 35.72 -27.00 -1.33
CA GLY A 189 36.17 -28.34 -1.73
C GLY A 189 35.11 -29.26 -2.36
N GLY A 190 34.07 -28.70 -2.97
CA GLY A 190 32.98 -29.38 -3.65
C GLY A 190 31.66 -29.41 -2.87
N GLY A 191 31.60 -28.73 -1.72
CA GLY A 191 30.41 -28.67 -0.87
C GLY A 191 29.22 -28.02 -1.57
N ARG A 192 28.01 -28.48 -1.22
CA ARG A 192 26.75 -28.03 -1.82
C ARG A 192 25.79 -27.50 -0.77
N ILE A 193 25.16 -26.36 -1.02
CA ILE A 193 24.14 -25.82 -0.12
C ILE A 193 22.92 -25.42 -0.92
N THR A 194 21.73 -25.83 -0.49
CA THR A 194 20.45 -25.39 -1.04
C THR A 194 19.69 -24.63 0.03
N ILE A 195 19.11 -23.49 -0.30
CA ILE A 195 18.41 -22.61 0.64
C ILE A 195 17.04 -22.27 0.08
N ASP A 196 16.01 -22.87 0.65
CA ASP A 196 14.60 -22.64 0.28
C ASP A 196 13.97 -21.47 1.04
N GLY A 197 14.58 -21.08 2.17
CA GLY A 197 14.14 -19.94 2.96
C GLY A 197 14.94 -18.67 2.66
N THR A 198 15.23 -17.88 3.70
CA THR A 198 15.87 -16.56 3.55
C THR A 198 17.24 -16.53 4.22
N ILE A 199 18.17 -15.81 3.60
CA ILE A 199 19.49 -15.54 4.16
C ILE A 199 19.52 -14.08 4.60
N THR A 200 19.99 -13.83 5.82
CA THR A 200 20.27 -12.48 6.29
C THR A 200 21.63 -12.48 6.96
N ALA A 201 22.60 -11.88 6.29
CA ALA A 201 23.98 -11.80 6.75
C ALA A 201 24.65 -10.55 6.15
N MET A 202 25.74 -10.09 6.77
CA MET A 202 26.53 -8.97 6.22
C MET A 202 27.22 -9.34 4.91
N ASN A 203 27.77 -10.55 4.84
CA ASN A 203 28.26 -11.14 3.60
C ASN A 203 27.29 -12.25 3.18
N TYR A 204 26.90 -12.28 1.91
CA TYR A 204 25.84 -13.17 1.46
C TYR A 204 26.32 -14.62 1.42
N ILE A 205 27.29 -14.93 0.54
CA ILE A 205 27.81 -16.28 0.31
C ILE A 205 29.35 -16.25 0.19
N ASP A 206 30.05 -17.29 0.66
CA ASP A 206 31.48 -17.54 0.41
C ASP A 206 31.64 -18.89 -0.29
N ILE A 207 32.27 -18.92 -1.46
CA ILE A 207 32.59 -20.15 -2.20
C ILE A 207 34.10 -20.23 -2.39
N ASP A 208 34.75 -21.20 -1.75
CA ASP A 208 36.21 -21.39 -1.77
C ASP A 208 37.01 -20.10 -1.49
N SER A 209 36.57 -19.31 -0.50
CA SER A 209 37.18 -18.03 -0.11
C SER A 209 36.93 -16.87 -1.08
N ILE A 210 35.99 -17.01 -2.01
CA ILE A 210 35.46 -15.90 -2.80
C ILE A 210 34.12 -15.48 -2.21
N THR A 211 34.04 -14.23 -1.76
CA THR A 211 32.78 -13.62 -1.34
C THR A 211 31.91 -13.31 -2.56
N MET A 212 30.70 -13.83 -2.55
CA MET A 212 29.64 -13.55 -3.50
C MET A 212 28.61 -12.63 -2.82
N ASP A 213 28.18 -11.61 -3.54
CA ASP A 213 27.04 -10.79 -3.15
C ASP A 213 25.73 -11.37 -3.73
N GLU A 214 24.60 -10.76 -3.38
CA GLU A 214 23.28 -11.17 -3.88
C GLU A 214 23.16 -11.04 -5.41
N ALA A 215 23.84 -10.06 -6.01
CA ALA A 215 23.82 -9.83 -7.46
C ALA A 215 24.61 -10.88 -8.26
N SER A 216 25.46 -11.66 -7.58
CA SER A 216 26.27 -12.73 -8.18
C SER A 216 25.46 -13.97 -8.57
N GLY A 217 24.20 -14.09 -8.11
CA GLY A 217 23.32 -15.22 -8.41
C GLY A 217 22.86 -15.22 -9.87
N VAL A 218 22.88 -16.39 -10.50
CA VAL A 218 22.40 -16.57 -11.89
C VAL A 218 21.27 -17.58 -11.90
N ASP A 219 20.23 -17.35 -12.69
CA ASP A 219 19.14 -18.32 -12.87
C ASP A 219 19.68 -19.69 -13.27
N ASP A 220 19.26 -20.74 -12.55
CA ASP A 220 19.63 -22.11 -12.86
C ASP A 220 18.59 -22.76 -13.77
N PHE A 221 18.96 -23.02 -15.03
CA PHE A 221 18.08 -23.67 -15.98
C PHE A 221 17.77 -25.13 -15.60
N ASP A 222 18.71 -25.82 -14.96
CA ASP A 222 18.56 -27.22 -14.56
C ASP A 222 17.72 -27.34 -13.28
N ASN A 223 17.61 -26.26 -12.50
CA ASN A 223 16.81 -26.19 -11.28
C ASN A 223 15.94 -24.92 -11.26
N PRO A 224 14.83 -24.91 -12.03
CA PRO A 224 14.01 -23.72 -12.20
C PRO A 224 13.48 -23.17 -10.88
N GLY A 225 13.57 -21.85 -10.70
CA GLY A 225 13.19 -21.16 -9.46
C GLY A 225 14.31 -21.04 -8.44
N TYR A 226 15.55 -21.39 -8.78
CA TYR A 226 16.74 -21.14 -7.96
C TYR A 226 17.75 -20.27 -8.68
N LEU A 227 18.38 -19.38 -7.91
CA LEU A 227 19.62 -18.73 -8.29
C LEU A 227 20.79 -19.64 -7.87
N LYS A 228 21.65 -19.96 -8.83
CA LYS A 228 22.91 -20.69 -8.63
C LYS A 228 24.05 -19.70 -8.43
N TYR A 229 24.79 -19.90 -7.35
CA TYR A 229 26.06 -19.25 -7.04
C TYR A 229 27.15 -20.31 -7.16
N SER A 230 28.11 -20.09 -8.06
CA SER A 230 29.19 -21.04 -8.28
C SER A 230 30.41 -20.36 -8.88
N LEU A 231 31.58 -20.96 -8.68
CA LEU A 231 32.79 -20.62 -9.42
C LEU A 231 32.85 -21.42 -10.73
N ALA A 232 33.54 -20.89 -11.75
CA ALA A 232 33.70 -21.54 -13.05
C ALA A 232 34.34 -22.94 -12.98
N SER A 233 34.99 -23.29 -11.87
CA SER A 233 35.60 -24.59 -11.59
C SER A 233 34.69 -25.60 -10.87
N GLU A 234 33.42 -25.27 -10.58
CA GLU A 234 32.45 -26.09 -9.83
C GLU A 234 32.97 -26.62 -8.46
N THR A 235 33.90 -25.91 -7.84
CA THR A 235 34.52 -26.30 -6.57
C THR A 235 33.62 -26.05 -5.34
N GLY A 236 32.40 -25.59 -5.56
CA GLY A 236 31.34 -25.43 -4.57
C GLY A 236 30.13 -24.77 -5.22
N ILE A 237 28.92 -25.13 -4.77
CA ILE A 237 27.68 -24.58 -5.34
C ILE A 237 26.72 -24.23 -4.20
N VAL A 238 26.15 -23.03 -4.27
CA VAL A 238 25.03 -22.63 -3.42
C VAL A 238 23.83 -22.32 -4.31
N TRP A 239 22.69 -22.97 -4.05
CA TRP A 239 21.40 -22.64 -4.63
C TRP A 239 20.59 -21.86 -3.61
N VAL A 240 20.09 -20.70 -4.00
CA VAL A 240 19.13 -19.94 -3.20
C VAL A 240 17.84 -19.88 -3.98
N LYS A 241 16.74 -20.28 -3.37
CA LYS A 241 15.43 -20.23 -3.98
C LYS A 241 15.11 -18.78 -4.34
N ALA A 242 14.93 -18.53 -5.63
CA ALA A 242 14.51 -17.24 -6.11
C ALA A 242 13.11 -16.97 -5.55
N ILE A 243 12.91 -15.77 -5.01
CA ILE A 243 11.56 -15.30 -4.70
C ILE A 243 10.93 -14.98 -6.06
N PRO A 244 9.90 -15.72 -6.50
CA PRO A 244 9.27 -15.42 -7.78
C PRO A 244 8.69 -14.02 -7.70
N VAL A 245 9.14 -13.14 -8.57
CA VAL A 245 8.55 -11.82 -8.72
C VAL A 245 7.50 -11.88 -9.83
N THR A 246 6.32 -11.32 -9.57
CA THR A 246 5.24 -11.17 -10.54
C THR A 246 4.94 -9.70 -10.76
N GLU A 247 4.11 -9.39 -11.75
CA GLU A 247 3.49 -8.08 -11.86
C GLU A 247 2.65 -7.78 -10.60
N SER A 248 2.48 -6.50 -10.27
CA SER A 248 1.66 -6.07 -9.14
C SER A 248 0.17 -6.23 -9.42
N SER A 249 -0.64 -6.40 -8.38
CA SER A 249 -2.11 -6.35 -8.51
C SER A 249 -2.60 -4.93 -8.84
N ALA A 250 -3.90 -4.77 -9.09
CA ALA A 250 -4.47 -3.46 -9.38
C ALA A 250 -4.37 -2.50 -8.18
N PRO A 251 -4.13 -1.19 -8.42
CA PRO A 251 -4.25 -0.15 -7.39
C PRO A 251 -5.64 -0.16 -6.72
N GLN A 252 -5.67 0.15 -5.43
CA GLN A 252 -6.89 0.10 -4.62
C GLN A 252 -7.57 1.46 -4.53
N ASP A 253 -8.82 1.50 -4.06
CA ASP A 253 -9.58 2.74 -3.78
C ASP A 253 -9.54 3.78 -4.91
N PHE A 254 -9.56 3.31 -6.15
CA PHE A 254 -9.43 4.18 -7.31
C PHE A 254 -10.69 5.01 -7.53
N THR A 255 -10.55 6.32 -7.38
CA THR A 255 -11.64 7.29 -7.45
C THR A 255 -11.31 8.42 -8.40
N ALA A 256 -12.35 9.03 -8.96
CA ALA A 256 -12.27 10.20 -9.83
C ALA A 256 -13.23 11.28 -9.32
N THR A 257 -12.69 12.46 -9.03
CA THR A 257 -13.45 13.62 -8.57
C THR A 257 -13.53 14.64 -9.70
N PRO A 258 -14.72 14.87 -10.28
CA PRO A 258 -14.91 15.87 -11.33
C PRO A 258 -14.73 17.31 -10.84
N GLY A 259 -14.13 18.15 -11.67
CA GLY A 259 -14.07 19.60 -11.55
C GLY A 259 -14.46 20.29 -12.86
N ASP A 260 -14.23 21.60 -12.94
CA ASP A 260 -14.48 22.38 -14.16
C ASP A 260 -13.37 22.15 -15.17
N THR A 261 -13.67 21.49 -16.29
CA THR A 261 -12.71 21.09 -17.33
C THR A 261 -11.57 20.18 -16.83
N GLU A 262 -11.75 19.54 -15.68
CA GLU A 262 -10.73 18.68 -15.06
C GLU A 262 -11.33 17.50 -14.29
N VAL A 263 -10.52 16.48 -14.04
CA VAL A 263 -10.83 15.37 -13.12
C VAL A 263 -9.59 15.07 -12.31
N THR A 264 -9.74 15.03 -10.99
CA THR A 264 -8.68 14.60 -10.07
C THR A 264 -8.87 13.14 -9.70
N LEU A 265 -7.87 12.32 -10.00
CA LEU A 265 -7.79 10.92 -9.65
C LEU A 265 -7.10 10.74 -8.31
N SER A 266 -7.54 9.75 -7.53
CA SER A 266 -6.90 9.31 -6.30
C SER A 266 -6.96 7.78 -6.20
N TRP A 267 -5.93 7.16 -5.65
CA TRP A 267 -5.87 5.71 -5.44
C TRP A 267 -5.06 5.38 -4.18
N ALA A 268 -5.02 4.10 -3.83
CA ALA A 268 -4.12 3.50 -2.86
C ALA A 268 -3.23 2.45 -3.54
N ALA A 269 -2.13 2.08 -2.87
CA ALA A 269 -1.21 1.09 -3.40
C ALA A 269 -1.89 -0.28 -3.60
N PRO A 270 -1.42 -1.09 -4.57
CA PRO A 270 -1.85 -2.48 -4.73
C PRO A 270 -1.76 -3.30 -3.44
N VAL A 271 -2.64 -4.29 -3.28
CA VAL A 271 -2.57 -5.28 -2.18
C VAL A 271 -1.30 -6.11 -2.26
N SER A 272 -0.85 -6.43 -3.47
CA SER A 272 0.40 -7.13 -3.73
C SER A 272 1.24 -6.34 -4.74
N ASP A 273 2.50 -6.10 -4.39
CA ASP A 273 3.53 -5.57 -5.30
C ASP A 273 4.18 -6.67 -6.15
N GLY A 274 3.71 -7.92 -6.04
CA GLY A 274 4.27 -9.07 -6.75
C GLY A 274 5.66 -9.46 -6.26
N GLY A 275 6.08 -9.05 -5.05
CA GLY A 275 7.40 -9.36 -4.51
C GLY A 275 8.51 -8.43 -5.00
N ALA A 276 8.17 -7.38 -5.76
CA ALA A 276 9.12 -6.35 -6.21
C ALA A 276 8.54 -4.95 -5.97
N ALA A 277 9.36 -4.04 -5.45
CA ALA A 277 8.91 -2.69 -5.11
C ALA A 277 8.32 -1.93 -6.32
N ILE A 278 7.19 -1.26 -6.09
CA ILE A 278 6.56 -0.38 -7.08
C ILE A 278 7.38 0.90 -7.18
N PHE A 279 7.83 1.24 -8.40
CA PHE A 279 8.66 2.42 -8.63
C PHE A 279 7.90 3.58 -9.30
N ARG A 280 6.75 3.33 -9.94
CA ARG A 280 5.89 4.39 -10.50
C ARG A 280 4.46 3.90 -10.76
N TYR A 281 3.57 4.86 -11.03
CA TYR A 281 2.24 4.61 -11.56
C TYR A 281 2.11 5.19 -12.97
N GLU A 282 1.20 4.62 -13.74
CA GLU A 282 0.75 5.18 -15.02
C GLU A 282 -0.75 5.36 -14.98
N VAL A 283 -1.23 6.47 -15.53
CA VAL A 283 -2.65 6.84 -15.60
C VAL A 283 -3.07 7.12 -17.03
N SER A 284 -4.34 6.89 -17.33
CA SER A 284 -4.96 7.14 -18.64
C SER A 284 -6.31 7.82 -18.47
N CYS A 285 -6.69 8.68 -19.41
CA CYS A 285 -8.03 9.29 -19.51
C CYS A 285 -8.81 8.83 -20.75
N ASP A 286 -8.26 7.90 -21.54
CA ASP A 286 -8.79 7.43 -22.82
C ASP A 286 -8.91 5.90 -22.87
N ASN A 287 -9.33 5.32 -21.75
CA ASN A 287 -9.52 3.88 -21.56
C ASN A 287 -8.26 3.02 -21.83
N GLY A 288 -7.07 3.58 -21.57
CA GLY A 288 -5.79 2.90 -21.72
C GLY A 288 -5.19 2.97 -23.13
N SER A 289 -5.69 3.87 -23.99
CA SER A 289 -5.13 4.09 -25.33
C SER A 289 -3.80 4.84 -25.25
N THR A 290 -3.70 5.81 -24.33
CA THR A 290 -2.47 6.53 -23.98
C THR A 290 -2.26 6.53 -22.47
N TRP A 291 -0.99 6.50 -22.06
CA TRP A 291 -0.57 6.43 -20.67
C TRP A 291 0.38 7.58 -20.33
N VAL A 292 0.14 8.21 -19.19
CA VAL A 292 0.97 9.28 -18.64
C VAL A 292 1.58 8.78 -17.34
N THR A 293 2.88 9.00 -17.15
CA THR A 293 3.53 8.66 -15.89
C THR A 293 3.03 9.58 -14.79
N ALA A 294 2.45 8.99 -13.75
CA ALA A 294 2.22 9.66 -12.48
C ALA A 294 3.43 9.41 -11.57
N SER A 295 3.81 10.41 -10.79
CA SER A 295 4.82 10.23 -9.72
C SER A 295 4.37 9.15 -8.72
N THR A 296 5.21 8.77 -7.76
CA THR A 296 4.84 7.83 -6.69
C THR A 296 3.72 8.34 -5.78
N GLY A 297 3.25 9.58 -5.95
CA GLY A 297 2.05 10.09 -5.30
C GLY A 297 0.79 9.41 -5.81
N SER A 298 -0.13 9.08 -4.90
CA SER A 298 -1.36 8.36 -5.21
C SER A 298 -2.49 9.24 -5.76
N SER A 299 -2.14 10.24 -6.58
CA SER A 299 -3.09 11.17 -7.20
C SER A 299 -2.55 11.76 -8.51
N HIS A 300 -3.46 12.08 -9.43
CA HIS A 300 -3.15 12.78 -10.68
C HIS A 300 -4.36 13.57 -11.18
N THR A 301 -4.16 14.79 -11.66
CA THR A 301 -5.25 15.62 -12.22
C THR A 301 -5.10 15.73 -13.73
N PHE A 302 -6.12 15.29 -14.46
CA PHE A 302 -6.26 15.55 -15.89
C PHE A 302 -7.00 16.88 -16.08
N THR A 303 -6.40 17.82 -16.82
CA THR A 303 -6.98 19.13 -17.14
C THR A 303 -7.29 19.26 -18.63
N GLY A 304 -8.12 20.24 -19.02
CA GLY A 304 -8.48 20.49 -20.42
C GLY A 304 -9.48 19.48 -20.98
N LEU A 305 -10.23 18.84 -20.09
CA LEU A 305 -11.33 17.94 -20.43
C LEU A 305 -12.58 18.74 -20.82
N THR A 306 -13.43 18.15 -21.66
CA THR A 306 -14.69 18.78 -22.08
C THR A 306 -15.79 18.52 -21.06
N ASN A 307 -16.34 19.58 -20.47
CA ASN A 307 -17.49 19.46 -19.57
C ASN A 307 -18.67 18.74 -20.24
N GLY A 308 -19.34 17.86 -19.50
CA GLY A 308 -20.46 17.05 -19.97
C GLY A 308 -20.06 15.83 -20.83
N THR A 309 -18.77 15.62 -21.09
CA THR A 309 -18.26 14.41 -21.76
C THR A 309 -17.81 13.39 -20.71
N GLU A 310 -18.31 12.15 -20.77
CA GLU A 310 -17.83 11.07 -19.90
C GLU A 310 -16.48 10.55 -20.37
N TYR A 311 -15.55 10.37 -19.44
CA TYR A 311 -14.23 9.79 -19.68
C TYR A 311 -14.04 8.53 -18.83
N THR A 312 -13.35 7.53 -19.40
CA THR A 312 -12.90 6.34 -18.67
C THR A 312 -11.44 6.51 -18.29
N PHE A 313 -11.20 6.59 -16.99
CA PHE A 313 -9.87 6.70 -16.42
C PHE A 313 -9.35 5.34 -16.00
N LYS A 314 -8.04 5.14 -16.12
CA LYS A 314 -7.35 3.95 -15.62
C LYS A 314 -6.08 4.31 -14.86
N VAL A 315 -5.70 3.44 -13.94
CA VAL A 315 -4.41 3.51 -13.23
C VAL A 315 -3.79 2.11 -13.12
N ARG A 316 -2.47 2.03 -13.24
CA ARG A 316 -1.69 0.80 -13.05
C ARG A 316 -0.36 1.09 -12.36
N ALA A 317 0.12 0.13 -11.58
CA ALA A 317 1.41 0.21 -10.91
C ALA A 317 2.49 -0.50 -11.74
N LEU A 318 3.74 -0.06 -11.61
CA LEU A 318 4.89 -0.67 -12.28
C LEU A 318 5.96 -1.07 -11.26
N ASN A 319 6.41 -2.31 -11.36
CA ASN A 319 7.53 -2.87 -10.60
C ASN A 319 8.62 -3.38 -11.57
N LEU A 320 9.72 -3.94 -11.04
CA LEU A 320 10.84 -4.44 -11.86
C LEU A 320 10.40 -5.46 -12.92
N VAL A 321 9.35 -6.25 -12.64
CA VAL A 321 8.82 -7.26 -13.57
C VAL A 321 8.13 -6.60 -14.75
N GLY A 322 7.35 -5.56 -14.51
CA GLY A 322 6.67 -4.83 -15.56
C GLY A 322 5.40 -4.15 -15.10
N THR A 323 4.37 -4.27 -15.93
CA THR A 323 3.14 -3.49 -15.80
C THR A 323 2.12 -4.30 -15.02
N GLY A 324 1.64 -3.78 -13.90
CA GLY A 324 0.61 -4.42 -13.08
C GLY A 324 -0.78 -4.43 -13.69
N GLU A 325 -1.69 -5.12 -13.01
CA GLU A 325 -3.13 -5.06 -13.33
C GLU A 325 -3.67 -3.61 -13.23
N GLU A 326 -4.73 -3.33 -13.98
CA GLU A 326 -5.31 -2.00 -14.13
C GLU A 326 -6.57 -1.83 -13.28
N ALA A 327 -6.74 -0.68 -12.63
CA ALA A 327 -8.01 -0.24 -12.07
C ALA A 327 -8.68 0.77 -13.02
N SER A 328 -10.02 0.80 -13.07
CA SER A 328 -10.79 1.67 -13.96
C SER A 328 -11.93 2.37 -13.24
N VAL A 329 -12.20 3.63 -13.58
CA VAL A 329 -13.34 4.43 -13.09
C VAL A 329 -13.82 5.39 -14.19
N THR A 330 -15.09 5.76 -14.19
CA THR A 330 -15.61 6.80 -15.10
C THR A 330 -15.93 8.09 -14.34
N ALA A 331 -15.78 9.23 -15.01
CA ALA A 331 -16.20 10.52 -14.49
C ALA A 331 -16.51 11.49 -15.64
N THR A 332 -17.42 12.42 -15.37
CA THR A 332 -17.85 13.47 -16.29
C THR A 332 -17.52 14.83 -15.68
N PRO A 333 -16.52 15.58 -16.20
CA PRO A 333 -16.24 16.94 -15.78
C PRO A 333 -17.48 17.82 -15.93
N GLY A 334 -17.63 18.80 -15.06
CA GLY A 334 -18.78 19.70 -15.06
C GLY A 334 -18.41 21.06 -14.51
N ALA A 335 -19.04 22.11 -15.06
CA ALA A 335 -18.87 23.45 -14.52
C ALA A 335 -19.28 23.48 -13.04
N VAL A 336 -18.48 24.12 -12.21
CA VAL A 336 -18.86 24.38 -10.81
C VAL A 336 -20.18 25.17 -10.83
N PRO A 337 -21.22 24.75 -10.10
CA PRO A 337 -22.46 25.52 -10.01
C PRO A 337 -22.14 26.92 -9.46
N VAL A 338 -22.33 27.95 -10.27
CA VAL A 338 -22.20 29.34 -9.81
C VAL A 338 -23.45 29.72 -9.02
N SER A 339 -23.29 30.26 -7.81
CA SER A 339 -24.42 30.82 -7.07
C SER A 339 -24.93 32.08 -7.77
N THR A 340 -26.25 32.21 -7.89
CA THR A 340 -26.89 33.39 -8.49
C THR A 340 -27.88 34.00 -7.49
N HIS A 341 -27.98 35.32 -7.48
CA HIS A 341 -28.94 36.07 -6.68
C HIS A 341 -29.85 36.93 -7.56
N THR A 342 -31.07 37.13 -7.09
CA THR A 342 -32.08 37.98 -7.72
C THR A 342 -32.17 39.32 -7.02
N VAL A 343 -32.16 40.39 -7.81
CA VAL A 343 -32.39 41.76 -7.35
C VAL A 343 -33.69 42.26 -7.96
N ASN A 344 -34.68 42.52 -7.12
CA ASN A 344 -35.95 43.10 -7.54
C ASN A 344 -35.96 44.60 -7.23
N PHE A 345 -36.46 45.39 -8.17
CA PHE A 345 -36.57 46.84 -8.07
C PHE A 345 -38.04 47.20 -8.03
N PHE A 346 -38.50 47.89 -7.00
CA PHE A 346 -39.88 48.28 -6.78
C PHE A 346 -40.05 49.81 -6.85
N SER A 347 -40.98 50.28 -7.66
CA SER A 347 -41.33 51.70 -7.76
C SER A 347 -42.83 51.86 -7.59
N ASP A 348 -43.24 52.77 -6.70
CA ASP A 348 -44.65 53.08 -6.43
C ASP A 348 -45.47 51.83 -6.02
N GLY A 349 -44.86 50.98 -5.19
CA GLY A 349 -45.47 49.75 -4.69
C GLY A 349 -45.54 48.59 -5.69
N SER A 350 -45.01 48.75 -6.90
CA SER A 350 -45.04 47.74 -7.96
C SER A 350 -43.66 47.31 -8.42
N LEU A 351 -43.51 46.06 -8.87
CA LEU A 351 -42.26 45.56 -9.44
C LEU A 351 -41.94 46.32 -10.74
N TYR A 352 -40.80 47.01 -10.73
CA TYR A 352 -40.29 47.80 -11.85
C TYR A 352 -39.32 46.99 -12.71
N ALA A 353 -38.39 46.24 -12.10
CA ALA A 353 -37.44 45.38 -12.80
C ALA A 353 -37.00 44.22 -11.91
N SER A 354 -36.57 43.11 -12.51
CA SER A 354 -35.91 42.00 -11.82
C SER A 354 -34.67 41.59 -12.60
N LYS A 355 -33.55 41.41 -11.91
CA LYS A 355 -32.24 41.07 -12.50
C LYS A 355 -31.61 39.91 -11.74
N THR A 356 -30.92 39.03 -12.44
CA THR A 356 -30.14 37.94 -11.85
C THR A 356 -28.65 38.20 -12.05
N VAL A 357 -27.85 37.98 -11.01
CA VAL A 357 -26.40 38.21 -11.01
C VAL A 357 -25.68 37.06 -10.30
N THR A 358 -24.45 36.75 -10.71
CA THR A 358 -23.59 35.82 -9.97
C THR A 358 -23.27 36.38 -8.58
N GLY A 359 -23.35 35.56 -7.54
CA GLY A 359 -23.03 35.98 -6.18
C GLY A 359 -21.60 36.50 -6.05
N GLY A 360 -21.43 37.61 -5.34
CA GLY A 360 -20.14 38.31 -5.22
C GLY A 360 -19.82 39.29 -6.33
N SER A 361 -20.72 39.47 -7.32
CA SER A 361 -20.59 40.47 -8.39
C SER A 361 -21.57 41.63 -8.22
N ALA A 362 -21.22 42.80 -8.78
CA ALA A 362 -22.15 43.93 -8.91
C ALA A 362 -23.03 43.78 -10.16
N LEU A 363 -24.17 44.47 -10.20
CA LEU A 363 -25.04 44.48 -11.37
C LEU A 363 -24.44 45.24 -12.56
N GLY A 364 -23.60 46.25 -12.31
CA GLY A 364 -22.91 47.01 -13.36
C GLY A 364 -23.86 47.53 -14.43
N ASP A 365 -23.56 47.21 -15.70
CA ASP A 365 -24.35 47.61 -16.87
C ASP A 365 -25.79 47.06 -16.88
N ASN A 366 -26.09 46.03 -16.08
CA ASN A 366 -27.45 45.50 -15.93
C ASN A 366 -28.32 46.33 -14.99
N TRP A 367 -27.79 47.40 -14.39
CA TRP A 367 -28.53 48.31 -13.53
C TRP A 367 -29.72 48.93 -14.29
N PRO A 368 -30.94 48.95 -13.71
CA PRO A 368 -32.09 49.46 -14.41
C PRO A 368 -32.00 50.98 -14.60
N VAL A 369 -32.62 51.47 -15.67
CA VAL A 369 -32.82 52.91 -15.89
C VAL A 369 -33.61 53.48 -14.71
N ASN A 370 -33.27 54.69 -14.28
CA ASN A 370 -33.99 55.33 -13.18
C ASN A 370 -35.46 55.57 -13.58
N PRO A 371 -36.42 55.16 -12.74
CA PRO A 371 -37.84 55.41 -13.00
C PRO A 371 -38.12 56.92 -12.93
N THR A 372 -39.25 57.35 -13.50
CA THR A 372 -39.72 58.74 -13.45
C THR A 372 -41.11 58.81 -12.83
N LYS A 373 -41.34 59.79 -11.95
CA LYS A 373 -42.64 60.06 -11.33
C LYS A 373 -42.94 61.55 -11.40
N SER A 374 -44.07 61.93 -11.99
CA SER A 374 -44.43 63.34 -12.20
C SER A 374 -44.52 64.10 -10.88
N GLY A 375 -43.83 65.24 -10.77
CA GLY A 375 -43.79 66.06 -9.55
C GLY A 375 -42.85 65.53 -8.46
N TYR A 376 -42.06 64.48 -8.72
CA TYR A 376 -41.08 63.94 -7.77
C TYR A 376 -39.70 63.78 -8.42
N SER A 377 -38.63 64.02 -7.66
CA SER A 377 -37.27 63.64 -8.02
C SER A 377 -36.94 62.25 -7.49
N PHE A 378 -36.29 61.43 -8.31
CA PHE A 378 -35.77 60.11 -7.92
C PHE A 378 -34.53 60.27 -7.05
N GLY A 379 -34.55 59.66 -5.86
CA GLY A 379 -33.49 59.77 -4.85
C GLY A 379 -32.58 58.55 -4.73
N GLY A 380 -32.79 57.50 -5.53
CA GLY A 380 -32.01 56.26 -5.50
C GLY A 380 -32.82 55.02 -5.12
N TRP A 381 -32.12 53.88 -5.11
CA TRP A 381 -32.66 52.56 -4.77
C TRP A 381 -32.18 52.14 -3.38
N PHE A 382 -33.10 51.76 -2.50
CA PHE A 382 -32.82 51.46 -1.10
C PHE A 382 -33.41 50.13 -0.67
N THR A 383 -32.82 49.44 0.31
CA THR A 383 -33.35 48.15 0.81
C THR A 383 -34.68 48.25 1.55
N GLY A 384 -35.20 49.46 1.77
CA GLY A 384 -36.51 49.70 2.38
C GLY A 384 -37.24 50.87 1.71
N GLU A 385 -38.56 50.89 1.88
CA GLU A 385 -39.43 51.92 1.32
C GLU A 385 -39.09 53.33 1.82
N ASN A 386 -39.44 54.35 1.04
CA ASN A 386 -39.23 55.77 1.36
C ASN A 386 -37.77 56.17 1.67
N GLY A 387 -36.80 55.37 1.21
CA GLY A 387 -35.38 55.62 1.44
C GLY A 387 -34.87 55.10 2.79
N ALA A 388 -35.60 54.17 3.42
CA ALA A 388 -35.11 53.46 4.59
C ALA A 388 -34.05 52.41 4.20
N GLY A 389 -33.15 52.10 5.13
CA GLY A 389 -32.11 51.09 4.93
C GLY A 389 -30.94 51.59 4.07
N THR A 390 -30.27 50.66 3.41
CA THR A 390 -29.01 50.91 2.69
C THR A 390 -29.29 51.27 1.24
N GLN A 391 -28.64 52.32 0.74
CA GLN A 391 -28.67 52.65 -0.68
C GLN A 391 -27.81 51.68 -1.49
N TYR A 392 -28.36 51.15 -2.57
CA TYR A 392 -27.63 50.33 -3.54
C TYR A 392 -27.36 51.13 -4.80
N THR A 393 -26.23 50.86 -5.43
CA THR A 393 -25.75 51.45 -6.69
C THR A 393 -25.37 50.34 -7.66
N ASN A 394 -25.12 50.70 -8.92
CA ASN A 394 -24.64 49.76 -9.95
C ASN A 394 -23.36 49.02 -9.56
N ASP A 395 -22.54 49.60 -8.67
CA ASP A 395 -21.28 49.02 -8.19
C ASP A 395 -21.45 48.21 -6.89
N THR A 396 -22.65 48.14 -6.31
CA THR A 396 -22.90 47.38 -5.08
C THR A 396 -22.84 45.88 -5.33
N ILE A 397 -21.97 45.18 -4.60
CA ILE A 397 -21.80 43.72 -4.67
C ILE A 397 -23.01 43.00 -4.09
N ILE A 398 -23.58 42.06 -4.84
CA ILE A 398 -24.75 41.29 -4.45
C ILE A 398 -24.33 39.93 -3.90
N ILE A 399 -24.69 39.65 -2.64
CA ILE A 399 -24.33 38.41 -1.91
C ILE A 399 -25.54 37.61 -1.42
N ALA A 400 -26.75 38.11 -1.68
CA ALA A 400 -28.03 37.49 -1.37
C ALA A 400 -29.12 38.09 -2.26
N ASP A 401 -30.28 37.42 -2.33
CA ASP A 401 -31.46 38.00 -2.95
C ASP A 401 -31.86 39.28 -2.22
N VAL A 402 -32.22 40.33 -2.95
CA VAL A 402 -32.54 41.63 -2.37
C VAL A 402 -33.63 42.37 -3.12
N ASP A 403 -34.53 42.96 -2.37
CA ASP A 403 -35.56 43.86 -2.87
C ASP A 403 -35.12 45.31 -2.62
N LEU A 404 -35.18 46.14 -3.65
CA LEU A 404 -34.79 47.54 -3.65
C LEU A 404 -35.97 48.42 -4.02
N TYR A 405 -36.19 49.50 -3.27
CA TYR A 405 -37.33 50.39 -3.39
C TYR A 405 -36.88 51.79 -3.82
N ALA A 406 -37.60 52.37 -4.78
CA ALA A 406 -37.35 53.72 -5.27
C ALA A 406 -37.68 54.77 -4.20
N LYS A 407 -36.74 55.66 -3.91
CA LYS A 407 -36.99 56.85 -3.07
C LYS A 407 -37.49 58.01 -3.93
N TRP A 408 -38.58 58.63 -3.51
CA TRP A 408 -39.15 59.81 -4.18
C TRP A 408 -39.12 61.04 -3.26
N THR A 409 -38.81 62.20 -3.81
CA THR A 409 -38.87 63.48 -3.08
C THR A 409 -39.71 64.46 -3.89
N TYR A 410 -40.74 65.03 -3.28
CA TYR A 410 -41.63 65.96 -3.96
C TYR A 410 -40.86 67.24 -4.33
N ILE A 411 -40.89 67.61 -5.61
CA ILE A 411 -40.29 68.82 -6.14
C ILE A 411 -41.40 69.85 -6.35
N GLY A 412 -41.75 70.59 -5.31
CA GLY A 412 -42.87 71.53 -5.34
C GLY A 412 -42.82 72.49 -6.53
N GLY A 413 -43.97 72.69 -7.17
CA GLY A 413 -44.16 73.79 -8.12
C GLY A 413 -44.20 75.12 -7.36
N GLY A 414 -43.24 76.00 -7.63
CA GLY A 414 -43.28 77.36 -7.11
C GLY A 414 -44.53 78.09 -7.59
N GLY A 415 -45.42 78.41 -6.65
CA GLY A 415 -46.49 79.40 -6.82
C GLY A 415 -47.88 78.85 -7.14
N GLY A 416 -48.78 78.92 -6.15
CA GLY A 416 -50.23 78.98 -6.39
C GLY A 416 -51.04 77.72 -6.08
N GLY A 417 -51.28 77.44 -4.79
CA GLY A 417 -52.59 76.96 -4.33
C GLY A 417 -53.14 75.62 -4.82
N SER A 418 -52.31 74.66 -5.26
CA SER A 418 -52.75 73.25 -5.32
C SER A 418 -52.21 72.50 -4.10
N THR A 419 -53.14 72.01 -3.29
CA THR A 419 -52.89 71.12 -2.15
C THR A 419 -52.05 69.92 -2.58
N PRO A 420 -51.05 69.48 -1.79
CA PRO A 420 -50.39 68.20 -2.05
C PRO A 420 -51.45 67.10 -2.11
N PRO A 421 -51.40 66.17 -3.07
CA PRO A 421 -52.28 65.00 -3.01
C PRO A 421 -52.02 64.27 -1.69
N ALA A 422 -53.08 63.91 -0.99
CA ALA A 422 -52.98 63.14 0.23
C ALA A 422 -52.35 61.78 -0.06
N THR A 423 -51.46 61.32 0.81
CA THR A 423 -50.86 59.99 0.63
C THR A 423 -51.82 58.95 1.18
N VAL A 424 -52.29 58.06 0.31
CA VAL A 424 -53.16 56.95 0.68
C VAL A 424 -52.32 55.71 0.93
N TYR A 425 -52.36 55.19 2.14
CA TYR A 425 -51.79 53.90 2.51
C TYR A 425 -52.90 52.87 2.57
N LYS A 426 -52.66 51.67 2.05
CA LYS A 426 -53.51 50.51 2.29
C LYS A 426 -52.90 49.70 3.43
N ALA A 427 -53.68 49.47 4.48
CA ALA A 427 -53.29 48.61 5.58
C ALA A 427 -54.30 47.45 5.68
N VAL A 428 -53.81 46.22 5.75
CA VAL A 428 -54.66 45.06 6.05
C VAL A 428 -54.57 44.82 7.56
N VAL A 429 -55.72 44.94 8.24
CA VAL A 429 -55.79 44.75 9.69
C VAL A 429 -56.62 43.52 9.99
N LYS A 430 -56.10 42.66 10.87
CA LYS A 430 -56.76 41.43 11.29
C LYS A 430 -57.32 41.61 12.69
N ALA A 431 -58.63 41.77 12.80
CA ALA A 431 -59.28 41.79 14.11
C ALA A 431 -59.28 40.37 14.72
N GLY A 432 -59.31 40.26 16.04
CA GLY A 432 -59.12 39.00 16.79
C GLY A 432 -60.06 37.82 16.44
N SER A 433 -61.06 38.02 15.57
CA SER A 433 -61.92 36.98 14.99
C SER A 433 -61.41 36.38 13.66
N GLY A 434 -60.22 36.78 13.19
CA GLY A 434 -59.55 36.18 12.02
C GLY A 434 -59.99 36.72 10.66
N THR A 435 -60.96 37.64 10.60
CA THR A 435 -61.37 38.31 9.37
C THR A 435 -60.42 39.48 9.08
N GLU A 436 -59.80 39.48 7.90
CA GLU A 436 -58.97 40.58 7.42
C GLU A 436 -59.85 41.66 6.79
N LYS A 437 -59.59 42.92 7.14
CA LYS A 437 -60.20 44.09 6.50
C LYS A 437 -59.12 44.99 5.92
N GLU A 438 -59.35 45.51 4.73
CA GLU A 438 -58.54 46.58 4.16
C GLU A 438 -59.01 47.92 4.75
N LEU A 439 -58.06 48.71 5.23
CA LEU A 439 -58.27 50.09 5.65
C LEU A 439 -57.53 51.01 4.69
N LEU A 440 -58.19 52.07 4.26
CA LEU A 440 -57.55 53.20 3.61
C LEU A 440 -57.17 54.23 4.67
N ILE A 441 -55.87 54.51 4.77
CA ILE A 441 -55.34 55.56 5.63
C ILE A 441 -54.90 56.70 4.71
N THR A 442 -55.61 57.81 4.76
CA THR A 442 -55.29 59.01 4.00
C THR A 442 -54.58 60.00 4.91
N VAL A 443 -53.31 60.29 4.62
CA VAL A 443 -52.53 61.26 5.38
C VAL A 443 -52.51 62.59 4.65
N ASP A 444 -53.04 63.62 5.31
CA ASP A 444 -52.88 65.00 4.86
C ASP A 444 -51.42 65.41 5.07
N ASN A 445 -50.72 65.60 3.96
CA ASN A 445 -49.28 65.85 3.95
C ASN A 445 -48.90 67.27 4.43
N ASN A 446 -49.87 68.17 4.65
CA ASN A 446 -49.62 69.50 5.22
C ASN A 446 -49.74 69.51 6.75
N THR A 447 -50.69 68.77 7.30
CA THR A 447 -51.02 68.78 8.73
C THR A 447 -50.47 67.57 9.48
N GLY A 448 -50.10 66.50 8.77
CA GLY A 448 -49.71 65.22 9.34
C GLY A 448 -50.89 64.47 9.97
N ILE A 449 -52.12 64.94 9.77
CA ILE A 449 -53.33 64.31 10.28
C ILE A 449 -53.69 63.15 9.35
N ALA A 450 -53.78 61.95 9.92
CA ALA A 450 -54.24 60.76 9.23
C ALA A 450 -55.74 60.57 9.47
N SER A 451 -56.53 60.43 8.40
CA SER A 451 -57.90 59.93 8.46
C SER A 451 -57.92 58.46 8.05
N ILE A 452 -58.67 57.65 8.80
CA ILE A 452 -58.88 56.24 8.49
C ILE A 452 -60.33 56.11 8.05
N GLU A 453 -60.54 55.62 6.83
CA GLU A 453 -61.85 55.21 6.35
C GLU A 453 -61.86 53.68 6.24
N GLU A 454 -62.91 53.08 6.78
CA GLU A 454 -63.19 51.66 6.62
C GLU A 454 -63.95 51.50 5.30
N ASP A 455 -63.41 50.70 4.37
CA ASP A 455 -64.03 50.43 3.06
C ASP A 455 -65.19 49.42 3.17
#